data_AF-A0A9D5PG84-F1
#
_entry.id   AF-A0A9D5PG84-F1
#
_cell.length_a   1.000
_cell.length_b   1.000
_cell.length_c   1.000
_cell.angle_alpha   90.00
_cell.angle_beta   90.00
_cell.angle_gamma   90.00
#
_symmetry.space_group_name_H-M   'P 1'
#
loop_
_entity.id
_entity.type
_entity.pdbx_description
1 polymer ?
#
loop_
_entity_poly.entity_id
_entity_poly.type
_entity_poly.pdbx_seq_one_letter_code
_entity_poly.pdbx_strand_id
1 'polypeptide(L)'
;MEGNGSLFVNYVCMNFDNAQQARKKNNPSTMKKILYLILVGLLMASATTLSAKRPKFGATSATTPTKGEFRGTWIQTAFQDRYMRLKPDECKAYMKQMIETLADAGFNAVLFQVRPEGDAFYQSALEPWSRFLTGKQGVAPAPLWDPLAYLITLCHQHQMEFHAWINPYRMTASKFTIVADNHLYRQHPEWFVRYEDRLYLNPALPECRTHVREVVKDIVTRYDVDAIHIDDYFYPYPVPGKTFDDRQAFETYAPVMKIDMADADALGNFRRRSVSILMKSLHDDIRDIKPWVRFGISPFGIYRNASADYPEGSATQGTQCYNDLYADILQWARNGWIDYVIPQLYWEIGHPVADYTTLVRWWNDHVPATCHLYIGQSIERSLDDPKEHRPTPDLTLKHSHFSNKLNQAAEGKNIRGNCFWYAYQVVENQYHVRDFLLADAFRQPTVAPAFTQLDAVAPEKVQHLNIGMTQQGLRVSWQYVVTDDPMQRPRYFCVYKFRKGEKVDVSDCSHLLMRTAHTSFTDADYTRSRQYTYVVTSVDAVGNESVPVKKSFKVKIR
;
A
#
# COMPACT_ATOMS: atom_id res chain seq x y z
N MET A 1 -29.17 -11.32 43.73
CA MET A 1 -30.64 -11.30 43.71
C MET A 1 -31.08 -11.89 42.39
N GLU A 2 -31.34 -13.18 42.45
CA GLU A 2 -31.97 -13.99 41.41
C GLU A 2 -33.39 -13.46 41.16
N GLY A 3 -33.85 -13.41 39.91
CA GLY A 3 -35.23 -12.98 39.65
C GLY A 3 -35.64 -12.62 38.23
N ASN A 4 -34.73 -12.48 37.24
CA ASN A 4 -35.12 -12.07 35.87
C ASN A 4 -34.81 -13.10 34.76
N GLY A 5 -34.28 -14.28 35.10
CA GLY A 5 -33.98 -15.34 34.11
C GLY A 5 -35.15 -16.22 33.69
N SER A 6 -36.21 -16.33 34.51
CA SER A 6 -37.30 -17.29 34.29
C SER A 6 -38.34 -16.83 33.26
N LEU A 7 -38.60 -15.51 33.15
CA LEU A 7 -39.59 -14.97 32.21
C LEU A 7 -39.09 -14.94 30.76
N PHE A 8 -37.78 -14.74 30.54
CA PHE A 8 -37.20 -14.71 29.19
C PHE A 8 -37.09 -16.10 28.58
N VAL A 9 -36.72 -17.11 29.39
CA VAL A 9 -36.64 -18.51 28.94
C VAL A 9 -38.03 -19.06 28.62
N ASN A 10 -39.06 -18.74 29.43
CA ASN A 10 -40.43 -19.16 29.14
C ASN A 10 -41.01 -18.48 27.89
N TYR A 11 -40.65 -17.22 27.61
CA TYR A 11 -41.08 -16.52 26.40
C TYR A 11 -40.39 -17.06 25.13
N VAL A 12 -39.11 -17.43 25.22
CA VAL A 12 -38.36 -18.02 24.10
C VAL A 12 -38.84 -19.44 23.80
N CYS A 13 -39.10 -20.25 24.83
CA CYS A 13 -39.59 -21.62 24.65
C CYS A 13 -41.01 -21.69 24.05
N MET A 14 -41.96 -20.85 24.52
CA MET A 14 -43.31 -20.79 23.92
C MET A 14 -43.29 -20.35 22.45
N ASN A 15 -42.38 -19.44 22.07
CA ASN A 15 -42.27 -18.99 20.68
C ASN A 15 -41.56 -20.01 19.77
N PHE A 16 -40.69 -20.85 20.32
CA PHE A 16 -40.06 -21.94 19.58
C PHE A 16 -41.04 -23.08 19.25
N ASP A 17 -41.90 -23.45 20.20
CA ASP A 17 -42.94 -24.47 19.96
C ASP A 17 -44.01 -23.99 18.98
N ASN A 18 -44.38 -22.71 19.04
CA ASN A 18 -45.29 -22.10 18.06
C ASN A 18 -44.65 -22.02 16.65
N ALA A 19 -43.33 -21.76 16.55
CA ALA A 19 -42.60 -21.78 15.29
C ALA A 19 -42.48 -23.19 14.70
N GLN A 20 -42.28 -24.21 15.54
CA GLN A 20 -42.28 -25.63 15.16
C GLN A 20 -43.66 -26.09 14.65
N GLN A 21 -44.75 -25.67 15.30
CA GLN A 21 -46.12 -25.96 14.83
C GLN A 21 -46.49 -25.20 13.54
N ALA A 22 -46.01 -23.97 13.33
CA ALA A 22 -46.25 -23.21 12.10
C ALA A 22 -45.52 -23.81 10.88
N ARG A 23 -44.35 -24.43 11.09
CA ARG A 23 -43.59 -25.15 10.04
C ARG A 23 -44.34 -26.36 9.46
N LYS A 24 -45.27 -26.95 10.23
CA LYS A 24 -46.12 -28.07 9.78
C LYS A 24 -47.36 -27.64 8.97
N LYS A 25 -47.69 -26.34 8.86
CA LYS A 25 -48.92 -25.85 8.19
C LYS A 25 -48.71 -24.91 7.00
N ASN A 26 -47.48 -24.74 6.52
CA ASN A 26 -47.13 -24.07 5.25
C ASN A 26 -47.96 -22.79 4.92
N ASN A 27 -48.12 -21.89 5.89
CA ASN A 27 -48.82 -20.61 5.70
C ASN A 27 -47.82 -19.42 5.75
N PRO A 28 -47.45 -18.81 4.61
CA PRO A 28 -46.39 -17.79 4.51
C PRO A 28 -46.69 -16.47 5.23
N SER A 29 -47.96 -16.18 5.51
CA SER A 29 -48.39 -14.89 6.09
C SER A 29 -48.05 -14.75 7.58
N THR A 30 -48.02 -15.87 8.31
CA THR A 30 -47.76 -15.89 9.76
C THR A 30 -46.26 -15.76 10.06
N MET A 31 -45.38 -16.26 9.18
CA MET A 31 -43.93 -16.23 9.35
C MET A 31 -43.37 -14.80 9.19
N LYS A 32 -43.96 -13.97 8.32
CA LYS A 32 -43.59 -12.55 8.16
C LYS A 32 -43.94 -11.70 9.39
N LYS A 33 -45.03 -11.99 10.09
CA LYS A 33 -45.43 -11.25 11.31
C LYS A 33 -44.54 -11.54 12.51
N ILE A 34 -44.07 -12.78 12.65
CA ILE A 34 -43.14 -13.19 13.73
C ILE A 34 -41.76 -12.56 13.52
N LEU A 35 -41.27 -12.49 12.27
CA LEU A 35 -39.99 -11.86 11.95
C LEU A 35 -40.01 -10.34 12.20
N TYR A 36 -41.14 -9.69 11.92
CA TYR A 36 -41.31 -8.24 12.13
C TYR A 36 -41.35 -7.85 13.62
N LEU A 37 -41.96 -8.69 14.47
CA LEU A 37 -42.00 -8.45 15.93
C LEU A 37 -40.63 -8.67 16.61
N ILE A 38 -39.80 -9.60 16.10
CA ILE A 38 -38.42 -9.78 16.57
C ILE A 38 -37.54 -8.58 16.17
N LEU A 39 -37.73 -8.03 14.97
CA LEU A 39 -36.97 -6.85 14.52
C LEU A 39 -37.32 -5.59 15.30
N VAL A 40 -38.60 -5.37 15.63
CA VAL A 40 -39.03 -4.19 16.40
C VAL A 40 -38.60 -4.28 17.88
N GLY A 41 -38.51 -5.49 18.44
CA GLY A 41 -37.97 -5.71 19.79
C GLY A 41 -36.46 -5.44 19.91
N LEU A 42 -35.68 -5.72 18.86
CA LEU A 42 -34.23 -5.43 18.81
C LEU A 42 -33.92 -3.94 18.60
N LEU A 43 -34.81 -3.20 17.93
CA LEU A 43 -34.64 -1.77 17.68
C LEU A 43 -34.95 -0.88 18.90
N MET A 44 -35.73 -1.35 19.88
CA MET A 44 -36.07 -0.58 21.08
C MET A 44 -35.09 -0.75 22.27
N ALA A 45 -34.06 -1.60 22.13
CA ALA A 45 -33.03 -1.82 23.15
C ALA A 45 -31.72 -1.03 22.92
N SER A 46 -31.64 -0.18 21.89
CA SER A 46 -30.43 0.55 21.49
C SER A 46 -30.52 2.07 21.67
N ALA A 47 -31.23 2.52 22.71
CA ALA A 47 -31.28 3.93 23.11
C ALA A 47 -30.92 4.10 24.58
N THR A 48 -29.69 3.75 24.94
CA THR A 48 -29.02 4.30 26.13
C THR A 48 -27.65 4.84 25.73
N THR A 49 -27.44 6.11 26.03
CA THR A 49 -26.23 6.89 25.77
C THR A 49 -25.05 6.33 26.57
N LEU A 50 -24.23 5.49 25.94
CA LEU A 50 -22.95 5.07 26.51
C LEU A 50 -21.90 6.16 26.29
N SER A 51 -21.60 6.90 27.36
CA SER A 51 -20.32 7.59 27.50
C SER A 51 -19.20 6.54 27.49
N ALA A 52 -18.47 6.44 26.37
CA ALA A 52 -17.39 5.49 26.21
C ALA A 52 -16.19 5.87 27.09
N LYS A 53 -16.13 5.33 28.32
CA LYS A 53 -14.87 5.25 29.09
C LYS A 53 -13.98 4.21 28.43
N ARG A 54 -12.89 4.67 27.80
CA ARG A 54 -11.82 3.82 27.26
C ARG A 54 -11.34 2.81 28.32
N PRO A 55 -11.23 1.52 28.01
CA PRO A 55 -10.62 0.56 28.93
C PRO A 55 -9.14 0.87 29.10
N LYS A 56 -8.64 0.81 30.34
CA LYS A 56 -7.20 0.79 30.62
C LYS A 56 -6.69 -0.62 30.34
N PHE A 57 -6.04 -0.81 29.20
CA PHE A 57 -5.30 -2.03 28.90
C PHE A 57 -3.89 -1.96 29.51
N GLY A 58 -3.46 -3.07 30.12
CA GLY A 58 -2.13 -3.24 30.70
C GLY A 58 -1.03 -3.15 29.64
N ALA A 59 0.11 -2.57 30.03
CA ALA A 59 1.26 -2.34 29.18
C ALA A 59 1.95 -3.66 28.81
N THR A 60 1.70 -4.16 27.61
CA THR A 60 2.67 -4.97 26.87
C THR A 60 3.58 -4.01 26.09
N SER A 61 4.90 -4.18 26.28
CA SER A 61 6.01 -3.49 25.59
C SER A 61 5.59 -2.70 24.34
N ALA A 62 5.28 -1.42 24.50
CA ALA A 62 4.97 -0.54 23.38
C ALA A 62 6.29 -0.26 22.63
N THR A 63 6.45 -0.85 21.45
CA THR A 63 7.43 -0.35 20.47
C THR A 63 7.18 1.15 20.30
N THR A 64 8.20 1.97 20.54
CA THR A 64 8.09 3.41 20.35
C THR A 64 7.82 3.65 18.86
N PRO A 65 6.69 4.26 18.47
CA PRO A 65 6.38 4.51 17.07
C PRO A 65 7.46 5.40 16.46
N THR A 66 8.09 4.94 15.39
CA THR A 66 9.06 5.74 14.64
C THR A 66 8.31 6.69 13.73
N LYS A 67 8.47 8.00 13.97
CA LYS A 67 8.10 9.00 12.97
C LYS A 67 8.68 8.63 11.62
N GLY A 68 7.86 8.72 10.57
CA GLY A 68 8.28 8.35 9.23
C GLY A 68 8.15 6.85 8.92
N GLU A 69 7.41 6.08 9.73
CA GLU A 69 7.04 4.71 9.38
C GLU A 69 6.19 4.67 8.09
N PHE A 70 6.60 3.89 7.10
CA PHE A 70 5.81 3.59 5.91
C PHE A 70 4.66 2.64 6.24
N ARG A 71 3.44 3.05 5.88
CA ARG A 71 2.20 2.31 6.11
C ARG A 71 1.45 2.20 4.79
N GLY A 72 1.91 1.28 3.96
CA GLY A 72 1.42 1.08 2.59
C GLY A 72 0.39 -0.05 2.48
N THR A 73 -0.42 -0.03 1.43
CA THR A 73 -1.21 -1.20 1.02
C THR A 73 -1.37 -1.26 -0.50
N TRP A 74 -1.35 -2.48 -1.04
CA TRP A 74 -1.61 -2.69 -2.46
C TRP A 74 -3.10 -2.75 -2.76
N ILE A 75 -3.51 -2.00 -3.79
CA ILE A 75 -4.84 -2.07 -4.39
C ILE A 75 -4.68 -2.64 -5.79
N GLN A 76 -4.89 -3.95 -5.91
CA GLN A 76 -4.84 -4.65 -7.18
C GLN A 76 -6.13 -4.41 -7.98
N THR A 77 -5.97 -4.27 -9.30
CA THR A 77 -7.07 -4.14 -10.27
C THR A 77 -7.20 -5.40 -11.12
N ALA A 78 -6.11 -6.14 -11.31
CA ALA A 78 -6.13 -7.45 -11.95
C ALA A 78 -7.07 -8.41 -11.19
N PHE A 79 -7.88 -9.13 -11.96
CA PHE A 79 -8.87 -10.10 -11.48
C PHE A 79 -9.96 -9.52 -10.58
N GLN A 80 -10.15 -8.20 -10.59
CA GLN A 80 -11.24 -7.55 -9.86
C GLN A 80 -12.43 -7.30 -10.79
N ASP A 81 -13.49 -8.10 -10.62
CA ASP A 81 -14.75 -7.93 -11.35
C ASP A 81 -15.62 -6.78 -10.80
N ARG A 82 -15.33 -6.32 -9.58
CA ARG A 82 -16.11 -5.26 -8.91
C ARG A 82 -16.17 -3.96 -9.72
N TYR A 83 -15.06 -3.54 -10.34
CA TYR A 83 -15.00 -2.27 -11.05
C TYR A 83 -15.85 -2.27 -12.32
N MET A 84 -15.77 -3.32 -13.14
CA MET A 84 -16.57 -3.48 -14.36
C MET A 84 -18.09 -3.63 -14.11
N ARG A 85 -18.50 -3.86 -12.86
CA ARG A 85 -19.92 -3.95 -12.47
C ARG A 85 -20.50 -2.62 -11.99
N LEU A 86 -19.68 -1.58 -11.81
CA LEU A 86 -20.10 -0.29 -11.30
C LEU A 86 -20.20 0.73 -12.44
N LYS A 87 -21.22 1.58 -12.39
CA LYS A 87 -21.26 2.79 -13.23
C LYS A 87 -20.17 3.77 -12.78
N PRO A 88 -19.72 4.70 -13.64
CA PRO A 88 -18.66 5.65 -13.29
C PRO A 88 -18.82 6.37 -11.94
N ASP A 89 -20.00 6.90 -11.64
CA ASP A 89 -20.21 7.63 -10.38
C ASP A 89 -20.23 6.70 -9.16
N GLU A 90 -20.72 5.46 -9.31
CA GLU A 90 -20.65 4.43 -8.27
C GLU A 90 -19.19 3.98 -8.04
N CYS A 91 -18.42 3.85 -9.12
CA CYS A 91 -17.00 3.52 -9.07
C CYS A 91 -16.19 4.61 -8.36
N LYS A 92 -16.44 5.89 -8.68
CA LYS A 92 -15.84 7.04 -7.98
C LYS A 92 -16.19 7.03 -6.49
N ALA A 93 -17.47 6.86 -6.14
CA ALA A 93 -17.91 6.80 -4.75
C ALA A 93 -17.25 5.63 -3.99
N TYR A 94 -17.17 4.45 -4.62
CA TYR A 94 -16.51 3.28 -4.06
C TYR A 94 -15.01 3.53 -3.82
N MET A 95 -14.30 4.07 -4.81
CA MET A 95 -12.89 4.41 -4.69
C MET A 95 -12.63 5.47 -3.60
N LYS A 96 -13.50 6.48 -3.50
CA LYS A 96 -13.45 7.48 -2.43
C LYS A 96 -13.59 6.84 -1.06
N GLN A 97 -14.63 6.03 -0.86
CA GLN A 97 -14.85 5.33 0.41
C GLN A 97 -13.65 4.45 0.77
N MET A 98 -13.06 3.76 -0.21
CA MET A 98 -11.88 2.93 -0.02
C MET A 98 -10.68 3.75 0.48
N ILE A 99 -10.35 4.87 -0.18
CA ILE A 99 -9.23 5.74 0.23
C ILE A 99 -9.48 6.38 1.60
N GLU A 100 -10.69 6.89 1.86
CA GLU A 100 -11.05 7.44 3.17
C GLU A 100 -10.93 6.39 4.28
N THR A 101 -11.38 5.16 4.04
CA THR A 101 -11.26 4.07 5.00
C THR A 101 -9.80 3.72 5.30
N LEU A 102 -8.93 3.73 4.30
CA LEU A 102 -7.50 3.46 4.48
C LEU A 102 -6.81 4.63 5.22
N ALA A 103 -7.17 5.88 4.91
CA ALA A 103 -6.68 7.05 5.63
C ALA A 103 -7.07 6.99 7.11
N ASP A 104 -8.34 6.71 7.40
CA ASP A 104 -8.87 6.57 8.76
C ASP A 104 -8.27 5.37 9.50
N ALA A 105 -7.86 4.33 8.77
CA ALA A 105 -7.12 3.20 9.30
C ALA A 105 -5.65 3.51 9.61
N GLY A 106 -5.14 4.70 9.26
CA GLY A 106 -3.79 5.15 9.57
C GLY A 106 -2.74 4.85 8.50
N PHE A 107 -3.16 4.44 7.29
CA PHE A 107 -2.26 4.27 6.16
C PHE A 107 -1.77 5.64 5.65
N ASN A 108 -0.55 5.69 5.15
CA ASN A 108 0.06 6.89 4.58
C ASN A 108 0.48 6.73 3.12
N ALA A 109 0.31 5.54 2.53
CA ALA A 109 0.55 5.31 1.11
C ALA A 109 -0.42 4.26 0.54
N VAL A 110 -0.82 4.42 -0.71
CA VAL A 110 -1.50 3.38 -1.50
C VAL A 110 -0.69 3.06 -2.75
N LEU A 111 -0.57 1.77 -3.04
CA LEU A 111 0.09 1.25 -4.23
C LEU A 111 -1.00 0.70 -5.15
N PHE A 112 -1.49 1.55 -6.05
CA PHE A 112 -2.66 1.24 -6.90
C PHE A 112 -2.21 0.72 -8.26
N GLN A 113 -2.72 -0.45 -8.67
CA GLN A 113 -2.37 -1.08 -9.94
C GLN A 113 -2.98 -0.35 -11.14
N VAL A 114 -2.22 0.58 -11.72
CA VAL A 114 -2.65 1.38 -12.87
C VAL A 114 -2.48 0.65 -14.20
N ARG A 115 -1.56 -0.32 -14.27
CA ARG A 115 -1.26 -1.13 -15.47
C ARG A 115 -1.19 -2.62 -15.14
N PRO A 116 -2.32 -3.35 -15.13
CA PRO A 116 -2.36 -4.76 -14.75
C PRO A 116 -1.92 -5.73 -15.86
N GLU A 117 -2.25 -5.50 -17.13
CA GLU A 117 -1.94 -6.43 -18.24
C GLU A 117 -1.75 -5.74 -19.61
N GLY A 118 -0.87 -4.74 -19.71
CA GLY A 118 -0.69 -4.02 -20.98
C GLY A 118 -1.90 -3.16 -21.34
N ASP A 119 -2.52 -2.58 -20.31
CA ASP A 119 -3.72 -1.76 -20.37
C ASP A 119 -3.71 -0.73 -19.23
N ALA A 120 -4.63 0.23 -19.26
CA ALA A 120 -4.58 1.41 -18.41
C ALA A 120 -5.87 1.64 -17.60
N PHE A 121 -5.71 1.91 -16.30
CA PHE A 121 -6.72 2.52 -15.42
C PHE A 121 -6.69 4.06 -15.48
N TYR A 122 -6.34 4.60 -16.64
CA TYR A 122 -6.21 6.03 -16.92
C TYR A 122 -6.32 6.25 -18.43
N GLN A 123 -6.53 7.48 -18.85
CA GLN A 123 -6.56 7.80 -20.26
C GLN A 123 -5.13 7.76 -20.82
N SER A 124 -4.84 6.77 -21.65
CA SER A 124 -3.53 6.59 -22.31
C SER A 124 -3.68 6.64 -23.83
N ALA A 125 -2.70 7.26 -24.49
CA ALA A 125 -2.52 7.16 -25.94
C ALA A 125 -1.66 5.96 -26.35
N LEU A 126 -0.95 5.34 -25.39
CA LEU A 126 -0.02 4.25 -25.62
C LEU A 126 -0.64 2.88 -25.33
N GLU A 127 -1.59 2.82 -24.39
CA GLU A 127 -2.18 1.57 -23.91
C GLU A 127 -3.72 1.64 -23.96
N PRO A 128 -4.41 0.52 -24.25
CA PRO A 128 -5.86 0.49 -24.25
C PRO A 128 -6.42 0.62 -22.81
N TRP A 129 -7.66 1.11 -22.68
CA TRP A 129 -8.39 1.07 -21.41
C TRP A 129 -8.48 -0.36 -20.86
N SER A 130 -8.33 -0.50 -19.54
CA SER A 130 -8.35 -1.81 -18.92
C SER A 130 -9.71 -2.47 -18.96
N ARG A 131 -9.74 -3.76 -19.32
CA ARG A 131 -10.95 -4.58 -19.23
C ARG A 131 -11.42 -4.77 -17.79
N PHE A 132 -10.55 -4.63 -16.80
CA PHE A 132 -10.96 -4.73 -15.41
C PHE A 132 -11.83 -3.53 -14.97
N LEU A 133 -11.73 -2.39 -15.66
CA LEU A 133 -12.55 -1.21 -15.39
C LEU A 133 -13.93 -1.26 -16.05
N THR A 134 -14.03 -1.74 -17.29
CA THR A 134 -15.27 -1.64 -18.11
C THR A 134 -15.79 -2.97 -18.64
N GLY A 135 -15.09 -4.08 -18.36
CA GLY A 135 -15.42 -5.43 -18.83
C GLY A 135 -14.85 -5.77 -20.21
N LYS A 136 -14.42 -4.77 -20.99
CA LYS A 136 -13.82 -4.97 -22.33
C LYS A 136 -12.61 -4.05 -22.53
N GLN A 137 -11.48 -4.63 -22.95
CA GLN A 137 -10.25 -3.87 -23.17
C GLN A 137 -10.45 -2.85 -24.30
N GLY A 138 -9.85 -1.66 -24.17
CA GLY A 138 -9.96 -0.57 -25.13
C GLY A 138 -11.25 0.25 -25.02
N VAL A 139 -12.21 -0.15 -24.17
CA VAL A 139 -13.45 0.61 -23.96
C VAL A 139 -13.29 1.56 -22.78
N ALA A 140 -13.39 2.86 -23.07
CA ALA A 140 -13.38 3.92 -22.06
C ALA A 140 -14.62 3.86 -21.16
N PRO A 141 -14.53 4.29 -19.89
CA PRO A 141 -15.72 4.45 -19.05
C PRO A 141 -16.67 5.51 -19.64
N ALA A 142 -17.98 5.34 -19.44
CA ALA A 142 -19.01 6.25 -19.96
C ALA A 142 -20.05 6.60 -18.88
N PRO A 143 -20.20 7.89 -18.47
CA PRO A 143 -19.43 9.06 -18.91
C PRO A 143 -17.92 8.94 -18.67
N LEU A 144 -17.12 9.61 -19.51
CA LEU A 144 -15.66 9.58 -19.41
C LEU A 144 -15.18 10.19 -18.09
N TRP A 145 -14.23 9.51 -17.46
CA TRP A 145 -13.48 9.99 -16.31
C TRP A 145 -12.13 9.28 -16.24
N ASP A 146 -11.18 9.89 -15.53
CA ASP A 146 -9.82 9.35 -15.33
C ASP A 146 -9.66 8.84 -13.89
N PRO A 147 -9.60 7.51 -13.67
CA PRO A 147 -9.44 6.95 -12.33
C PRO A 147 -8.12 7.31 -11.65
N LEU A 148 -7.02 7.41 -12.40
CA LEU A 148 -5.71 7.74 -11.84
C LEU A 148 -5.68 9.17 -11.31
N ALA A 149 -6.11 10.16 -12.10
CA ALA A 149 -6.19 11.55 -11.65
C ALA A 149 -7.11 11.71 -10.42
N TYR A 150 -8.23 10.99 -10.41
CA TYR A 150 -9.18 11.01 -9.30
C TYR A 150 -8.58 10.44 -8.01
N LEU A 151 -7.93 9.27 -8.07
CA LEU A 151 -7.33 8.62 -6.91
C LEU A 151 -6.15 9.40 -6.33
N ILE A 152 -5.30 9.98 -7.18
CA ILE A 152 -4.20 10.87 -6.73
C ILE A 152 -4.78 12.04 -5.91
N THR A 153 -5.80 12.71 -6.47
CA THR A 153 -6.45 13.84 -5.79
C THR A 153 -7.00 13.42 -4.42
N LEU A 154 -7.66 12.26 -4.33
CA LEU A 154 -8.18 11.75 -3.07
C LEU A 154 -7.05 11.45 -2.06
N CYS A 155 -6.00 10.76 -2.48
CA CYS A 155 -4.88 10.43 -1.58
C CYS A 155 -4.22 11.69 -1.02
N HIS A 156 -3.96 12.69 -1.87
CA HIS A 156 -3.37 13.95 -1.46
C HIS A 156 -4.27 14.79 -0.56
N GLN A 157 -5.59 14.70 -0.68
CA GLN A 157 -6.52 15.33 0.28
C GLN A 157 -6.32 14.80 1.71
N HIS A 158 -5.99 13.51 1.85
CA HIS A 158 -5.72 12.85 3.12
C HIS A 158 -4.23 12.86 3.54
N GLN A 159 -3.38 13.53 2.77
CA GLN A 159 -1.92 13.52 2.93
C GLN A 159 -1.37 12.08 2.93
N MET A 160 -1.88 11.27 2.02
CA MET A 160 -1.39 9.94 1.69
C MET A 160 -0.67 9.98 0.34
N GLU A 161 0.45 9.27 0.23
CA GLU A 161 1.16 9.09 -1.01
C GLU A 161 0.39 8.16 -1.96
N PHE A 162 0.41 8.47 -3.26
CA PHE A 162 -0.08 7.62 -4.33
C PHE A 162 1.08 7.06 -5.15
N HIS A 163 1.26 5.75 -5.11
CA HIS A 163 2.28 5.03 -5.87
C HIS A 163 1.60 4.33 -7.04
N ALA A 164 1.94 4.73 -8.28
CA ALA A 164 1.41 4.11 -9.48
C ALA A 164 2.09 2.76 -9.72
N TRP A 165 1.37 1.67 -9.44
CA TRP A 165 1.86 0.31 -9.62
C TRP A 165 1.61 -0.17 -11.04
N ILE A 166 2.69 -0.56 -11.72
CA ILE A 166 2.66 -1.14 -13.06
C ILE A 166 3.22 -2.57 -13.04
N ASN A 167 2.61 -3.46 -13.82
CA ASN A 167 3.28 -4.66 -14.28
C ASN A 167 4.01 -4.31 -15.59
N PRO A 168 5.34 -4.45 -15.71
CA PRO A 168 6.09 -3.98 -16.88
C PRO A 168 5.92 -4.86 -18.12
N TYR A 169 5.85 -6.19 -17.98
CA TYR A 169 5.97 -7.10 -19.12
C TYR A 169 4.71 -7.92 -19.41
N ARG A 170 3.78 -8.07 -18.48
CA ARG A 170 2.53 -8.80 -18.72
C ARG A 170 1.62 -8.01 -19.66
N MET A 171 1.16 -8.68 -20.72
CA MET A 171 0.26 -8.11 -21.73
C MET A 171 -1.06 -8.87 -21.83
N THR A 172 -1.14 -10.09 -21.28
CA THR A 172 -2.41 -10.75 -20.98
C THR A 172 -2.32 -11.55 -19.68
N ALA A 173 -3.38 -11.53 -18.88
CA ALA A 173 -3.46 -12.35 -17.66
C ALA A 173 -3.90 -13.81 -17.93
N SER A 174 -4.48 -14.10 -19.10
CA SER A 174 -4.95 -15.45 -19.46
C SER A 174 -5.09 -15.65 -20.98
N LYS A 175 -5.28 -16.91 -21.42
CA LYS A 175 -5.54 -17.24 -22.83
C LYS A 175 -6.89 -16.75 -23.32
N PHE A 176 -7.79 -16.44 -22.40
CA PHE A 176 -9.14 -15.96 -22.68
C PHE A 176 -9.19 -14.43 -22.79
N THR A 177 -8.08 -13.73 -22.55
CA THR A 177 -8.01 -12.29 -22.72
C THR A 177 -8.16 -11.94 -24.21
N ILE A 178 -9.26 -11.28 -24.56
CA ILE A 178 -9.48 -10.72 -25.89
C ILE A 178 -8.84 -9.34 -25.92
N VAL A 179 -7.75 -9.20 -26.68
CA VAL A 179 -7.03 -7.94 -26.81
C VAL A 179 -7.76 -6.95 -27.73
N ALA A 180 -7.74 -5.67 -27.36
CA ALA A 180 -8.30 -4.59 -28.16
C ALA A 180 -7.62 -4.46 -29.54
N ASP A 181 -8.28 -3.79 -30.50
CA ASP A 181 -7.73 -3.65 -31.86
C ASP A 181 -6.47 -2.78 -31.88
N ASN A 182 -6.38 -1.79 -30.99
CA ASN A 182 -5.21 -0.94 -30.81
C ASN A 182 -4.16 -1.53 -29.85
N HIS A 183 -4.34 -2.76 -29.37
CA HIS A 183 -3.37 -3.39 -28.46
C HIS A 183 -2.02 -3.63 -29.16
N LEU A 184 -0.92 -3.40 -28.43
CA LEU A 184 0.44 -3.45 -28.98
C LEU A 184 0.78 -4.78 -29.68
N TYR A 185 0.30 -5.91 -29.16
CA TYR A 185 0.46 -7.23 -29.79
C TYR A 185 -0.08 -7.32 -31.22
N ARG A 186 -1.10 -6.54 -31.59
CA ARG A 186 -1.63 -6.52 -32.96
C ARG A 186 -0.78 -5.71 -33.92
N GLN A 187 0.01 -4.79 -33.40
CA GLN A 187 0.90 -3.92 -34.17
C GLN A 187 2.30 -4.52 -34.30
N HIS A 188 2.79 -5.13 -33.22
CA HIS A 188 4.14 -5.67 -33.09
C HIS A 188 4.15 -7.09 -32.49
N PRO A 189 3.56 -8.10 -33.17
CA PRO A 189 3.52 -9.46 -32.63
C PRO A 189 4.91 -10.04 -32.35
N GLU A 190 5.94 -9.59 -33.06
CA GLU A 190 7.34 -9.98 -32.91
C GLU A 190 7.98 -9.53 -31.58
N TRP A 191 7.34 -8.62 -30.84
CA TRP A 191 7.82 -8.17 -29.53
C TRP A 191 7.45 -9.13 -28.39
N PHE A 192 6.60 -10.12 -28.67
CA PHE A 192 5.91 -10.88 -27.62
C PHE A 192 6.37 -12.33 -27.56
N VAL A 193 6.51 -12.83 -26.35
CA VAL A 193 6.70 -14.25 -26.07
C VAL A 193 5.42 -14.79 -25.45
N ARG A 194 4.90 -15.87 -26.03
CA ARG A 194 3.84 -16.66 -25.42
C ARG A 194 4.47 -17.63 -24.44
N TYR A 195 4.11 -17.49 -23.16
CA TYR A 195 4.57 -18.40 -22.12
C TYR A 195 3.35 -18.91 -21.36
N GLU A 196 3.14 -20.23 -21.42
CA GLU A 196 1.86 -20.85 -21.09
C GLU A 196 0.69 -20.18 -21.84
N ASP A 197 -0.38 -19.87 -21.13
CA ASP A 197 -1.59 -19.25 -21.64
C ASP A 197 -1.50 -17.70 -21.67
N ARG A 198 -0.31 -17.10 -21.54
CA ARG A 198 -0.15 -15.64 -21.40
C ARG A 198 0.82 -15.04 -22.42
N LEU A 199 0.64 -13.76 -22.70
CA LEU A 199 1.52 -12.95 -23.54
C LEU A 199 2.36 -12.02 -22.66
N TYR A 200 3.65 -11.97 -22.96
CA TYR A 200 4.62 -11.10 -22.31
C TYR A 200 5.39 -10.31 -23.36
N LEU A 201 5.68 -9.04 -23.08
CA LEU A 201 6.75 -8.33 -23.78
C LEU A 201 8.07 -9.06 -23.51
N ASN A 202 8.89 -9.25 -24.54
CA ASN A 202 10.22 -9.81 -24.37
C ASN A 202 11.15 -8.77 -23.72
N PRO A 203 11.62 -8.96 -22.47
CA PRO A 203 12.46 -7.96 -21.78
C PRO A 203 13.80 -7.72 -22.49
N ALA A 204 14.25 -8.69 -23.30
CA ALA A 204 15.49 -8.64 -24.04
C ALA A 204 15.45 -7.68 -25.25
N LEU A 205 14.27 -7.35 -25.77
CA LEU A 205 14.13 -6.46 -26.94
C LEU A 205 14.21 -4.98 -26.54
N PRO A 206 15.07 -4.16 -27.17
CA PRO A 206 15.13 -2.72 -26.94
C PRO A 206 13.80 -1.98 -27.12
N GLU A 207 12.99 -2.42 -28.08
CA GLU A 207 11.69 -1.84 -28.41
C GLU A 207 10.69 -2.04 -27.27
N CYS A 208 10.62 -3.26 -26.71
CA CYS A 208 9.82 -3.56 -25.52
C CYS A 208 10.20 -2.66 -24.34
N ARG A 209 11.51 -2.50 -24.08
CA ARG A 209 12.00 -1.62 -23.00
C ARG A 209 11.63 -0.17 -23.27
N THR A 210 11.74 0.28 -24.52
CA THR A 210 11.37 1.64 -24.93
C THR A 210 9.88 1.89 -24.72
N HIS A 211 9.01 0.95 -25.09
CA HIS A 211 7.57 1.07 -24.84
C HIS A 211 7.26 1.24 -23.35
N VAL A 212 7.84 0.41 -22.48
CA VAL A 212 7.62 0.52 -21.03
C VAL A 212 8.13 1.86 -20.49
N ARG A 213 9.27 2.35 -20.98
CA ARG A 213 9.78 3.70 -20.65
C ARG A 213 8.81 4.79 -21.04
N GLU A 214 8.29 4.78 -22.26
CA GLU A 214 7.33 5.81 -22.71
C GLU A 214 6.04 5.79 -21.90
N VAL A 215 5.56 4.61 -21.49
CA VAL A 215 4.41 4.49 -20.57
C VAL A 215 4.71 5.13 -19.21
N VAL A 216 5.89 4.89 -18.63
CA VAL A 216 6.28 5.50 -17.36
C VAL A 216 6.46 7.02 -17.51
N LYS A 217 7.12 7.49 -18.57
CA LYS A 217 7.28 8.91 -18.86
C LYS A 217 5.93 9.61 -19.01
N ASP A 218 4.97 8.99 -19.69
CA ASP A 218 3.60 9.50 -19.83
C ASP A 218 2.91 9.69 -18.47
N ILE A 219 2.98 8.66 -17.60
CA ILE A 219 2.43 8.72 -16.25
C ILE A 219 3.09 9.84 -15.43
N VAL A 220 4.42 9.84 -15.36
CA VAL A 220 5.18 10.79 -14.53
C VAL A 220 5.00 12.22 -15.03
N THR A 221 4.93 12.43 -16.34
CA THR A 221 4.73 13.77 -16.92
C THR A 221 3.35 14.32 -16.54
N ARG A 222 2.28 13.54 -16.76
CA ARG A 222 0.91 14.05 -16.70
C ARG A 222 0.27 13.99 -15.33
N TYR A 223 0.69 13.07 -14.47
CA TYR A 223 0.05 12.83 -13.18
C TYR A 223 0.99 13.19 -12.02
N ASP A 224 0.41 13.68 -10.94
CA ASP A 224 1.13 14.03 -9.72
C ASP A 224 1.30 12.81 -8.80
N VAL A 225 1.90 11.74 -9.34
CA VAL A 225 2.21 10.53 -8.58
C VAL A 225 3.37 10.81 -7.61
N ASP A 226 3.38 10.13 -6.46
CA ASP A 226 4.48 10.23 -5.50
C ASP A 226 5.58 9.18 -5.79
N ALA A 227 5.20 8.06 -6.41
CA ALA A 227 6.13 7.03 -6.85
C ALA A 227 5.63 6.23 -8.07
N ILE A 228 6.57 5.64 -8.79
CA ILE A 228 6.36 4.49 -9.68
C ILE A 228 6.72 3.22 -8.90
N HIS A 229 5.83 2.23 -8.95
CA HIS A 229 6.01 0.95 -8.27
C HIS A 229 5.95 -0.21 -9.27
N ILE A 230 6.90 -1.15 -9.18
CA ILE A 230 6.86 -2.42 -9.91
C ILE A 230 6.81 -3.57 -8.91
N ASP A 231 5.96 -4.55 -9.15
CA ASP A 231 5.86 -5.76 -8.33
C ASP A 231 6.91 -6.82 -8.73
N ASP A 232 6.60 -8.10 -8.52
CA ASP A 232 7.52 -9.23 -8.65
C ASP A 232 7.58 -9.83 -10.06
N TYR A 233 6.81 -9.31 -11.02
CA TYR A 233 6.75 -9.88 -12.37
C TYR A 233 7.78 -9.24 -13.32
N PHE A 234 8.93 -9.90 -13.44
CA PHE A 234 9.96 -9.60 -14.45
C PHE A 234 9.84 -10.58 -15.62
N TYR A 235 10.74 -11.56 -15.72
CA TYR A 235 10.43 -12.77 -16.49
C TYR A 235 9.33 -13.57 -15.76
N PRO A 236 8.53 -14.37 -16.48
CA PRO A 236 7.48 -15.16 -15.84
C PRO A 236 8.07 -16.22 -14.91
N TYR A 237 7.34 -16.51 -13.84
CA TYR A 237 7.66 -17.61 -12.93
C TYR A 237 7.87 -18.92 -13.71
N PRO A 238 8.93 -19.67 -13.41
CA PRO A 238 9.26 -20.88 -14.15
C PRO A 238 8.18 -21.94 -13.97
N VAL A 239 7.78 -22.53 -15.08
CA VAL A 239 6.89 -23.69 -15.14
C VAL A 239 7.69 -24.90 -15.64
N PRO A 240 7.63 -26.06 -14.94
CA PRO A 240 8.36 -27.25 -15.36
C PRO A 240 8.11 -27.61 -16.83
N GLY A 241 9.19 -27.84 -17.57
CA GLY A 241 9.13 -28.20 -19.00
C GLY A 241 8.82 -27.04 -19.96
N LYS A 242 8.77 -25.79 -19.47
CA LYS A 242 8.47 -24.61 -20.28
C LYS A 242 9.62 -23.63 -20.29
N THR A 243 10.03 -23.25 -21.49
CA THR A 243 11.11 -22.28 -21.71
C THR A 243 10.53 -20.97 -22.23
N PHE A 244 11.04 -19.85 -21.74
CA PHE A 244 10.76 -18.54 -22.30
C PHE A 244 11.54 -18.39 -23.62
N ASP A 245 10.83 -18.25 -24.73
CA ASP A 245 11.42 -18.27 -26.08
C ASP A 245 12.01 -16.91 -26.46
N ASP A 246 13.20 -16.61 -25.93
CA ASP A 246 13.98 -15.39 -26.21
C ASP A 246 15.31 -15.69 -26.92
N ARG A 247 15.44 -16.89 -27.52
CA ARG A 247 16.69 -17.35 -28.13
C ARG A 247 17.22 -16.40 -29.19
N GLN A 248 16.36 -15.93 -30.10
CA GLN A 248 16.76 -15.01 -31.16
C GLN A 248 17.28 -13.68 -30.57
N ALA A 249 16.63 -13.18 -29.51
CA ALA A 249 17.08 -11.99 -28.81
C ALA A 249 18.43 -12.21 -28.12
N PHE A 250 18.64 -13.39 -27.51
CA PHE A 250 19.92 -13.77 -26.93
C PHE A 250 21.05 -13.78 -27.97
N GLU A 251 20.87 -14.49 -29.09
CA GLU A 251 21.86 -14.57 -30.17
C GLU A 251 22.20 -13.19 -30.75
N THR A 252 21.21 -12.30 -30.85
CA THR A 252 21.38 -10.95 -31.40
C THR A 252 22.06 -10.00 -30.42
N TYR A 253 21.61 -9.97 -29.17
CA TYR A 253 21.95 -8.89 -28.23
C TYR A 253 22.99 -9.28 -27.18
N ALA A 254 23.20 -10.57 -26.88
CA ALA A 254 24.22 -10.98 -25.90
C ALA A 254 25.64 -10.50 -26.26
N PRO A 255 26.10 -10.56 -27.54
CA PRO A 255 27.41 -10.02 -27.92
C PRO A 255 27.51 -8.50 -27.71
N VAL A 256 26.46 -7.77 -28.07
CA VAL A 256 26.41 -6.29 -27.95
C VAL A 256 26.37 -5.88 -26.48
N MET A 257 25.69 -6.66 -25.63
CA MET A 257 25.65 -6.48 -24.18
C MET A 257 26.92 -7.00 -23.47
N LYS A 258 27.89 -7.54 -24.22
CA LYS A 258 29.15 -8.11 -23.71
C LYS A 258 28.93 -9.17 -22.63
N ILE A 259 27.94 -10.04 -22.86
CA ILE A 259 27.73 -11.21 -22.01
C ILE A 259 28.89 -12.19 -22.23
N ASP A 260 29.46 -12.69 -21.13
CA ASP A 260 30.45 -13.75 -21.20
C ASP A 260 29.77 -15.06 -21.60
N MET A 261 30.00 -15.49 -22.83
CA MET A 261 29.41 -16.70 -23.39
C MET A 261 30.09 -17.98 -22.89
N ALA A 262 31.23 -17.87 -22.19
CA ALA A 262 31.88 -18.98 -21.53
C ALA A 262 31.29 -19.28 -20.14
N ASP A 263 30.52 -18.35 -19.57
CA ASP A 263 29.81 -18.54 -18.31
C ASP A 263 28.68 -19.58 -18.49
N ALA A 264 28.58 -20.53 -17.57
CA ALA A 264 27.53 -21.54 -17.56
C ALA A 264 26.12 -20.93 -17.43
N ASP A 265 26.00 -19.74 -16.83
CA ASP A 265 24.75 -18.97 -16.71
C ASP A 265 24.72 -17.75 -17.67
N ALA A 266 25.37 -17.83 -18.84
CA ALA A 266 25.36 -16.75 -19.83
C ALA A 266 23.95 -16.26 -20.19
N LEU A 267 22.97 -17.17 -20.34
CA LEU A 267 21.58 -16.81 -20.60
C LEU A 267 20.94 -16.08 -19.40
N GLY A 268 21.16 -16.53 -18.17
CA GLY A 268 20.65 -15.83 -16.99
C GLY A 268 21.28 -14.45 -16.80
N ASN A 269 22.59 -14.32 -17.06
CA ASN A 269 23.31 -13.06 -17.08
C ASN A 269 22.73 -12.09 -18.13
N PHE A 270 22.42 -12.59 -19.33
CA PHE A 270 21.77 -11.81 -20.37
C PHE A 270 20.38 -11.32 -19.96
N ARG A 271 19.56 -12.21 -19.40
CA ARG A 271 18.21 -11.87 -18.94
C ARG A 271 18.25 -10.83 -17.82
N ARG A 272 19.13 -11.00 -16.82
CA ARG A 272 19.34 -10.03 -15.74
C ARG A 272 19.80 -8.68 -16.29
N ARG A 273 20.79 -8.67 -17.20
CA ARG A 273 21.26 -7.44 -17.86
C ARG A 273 20.13 -6.71 -18.60
N SER A 274 19.28 -7.45 -19.31
CA SER A 274 18.14 -6.90 -20.05
C SER A 274 17.15 -6.18 -19.12
N VAL A 275 16.82 -6.80 -17.98
CA VAL A 275 15.95 -6.16 -16.96
C VAL A 275 16.65 -4.96 -16.33
N SER A 276 17.93 -5.08 -15.95
CA SER A 276 18.72 -3.99 -15.36
C SER A 276 18.80 -2.76 -16.27
N ILE A 277 18.89 -2.94 -17.60
CA ILE A 277 18.85 -1.82 -18.55
C ILE A 277 17.53 -1.07 -18.45
N LEU A 278 16.40 -1.77 -18.37
CA LEU A 278 15.10 -1.11 -18.17
C LEU A 278 15.06 -0.38 -16.84
N MET A 279 15.44 -1.03 -15.73
CA MET A 279 15.37 -0.42 -14.39
C MET A 279 16.20 0.86 -14.31
N LYS A 280 17.43 0.85 -14.83
CA LYS A 280 18.25 2.07 -14.90
C LYS A 280 17.59 3.13 -15.78
N SER A 281 17.05 2.75 -16.94
CA SER A 281 16.44 3.73 -17.85
C SER A 281 15.20 4.37 -17.25
N LEU A 282 14.38 3.60 -16.52
CA LEU A 282 13.22 4.13 -15.79
C LEU A 282 13.65 5.10 -14.68
N HIS A 283 14.70 4.78 -13.95
CA HIS A 283 15.29 5.68 -12.96
C HIS A 283 15.69 7.02 -13.60
N ASP A 284 16.49 6.96 -14.68
CA ASP A 284 16.98 8.16 -15.38
C ASP A 284 15.79 9.00 -15.87
N ASP A 285 14.81 8.37 -16.54
CA ASP A 285 13.61 9.04 -17.07
C ASP A 285 12.78 9.71 -15.94
N ILE A 286 12.62 9.05 -14.79
CA ILE A 286 11.88 9.61 -13.64
C ILE A 286 12.62 10.84 -13.08
N ARG A 287 13.94 10.75 -12.91
CA ARG A 287 14.76 11.85 -12.37
C ARG A 287 14.75 13.08 -13.27
N ASP A 288 14.79 12.86 -14.58
CA ASP A 288 14.76 13.94 -15.57
C ASP A 288 13.41 14.68 -15.60
N ILE A 289 12.30 13.98 -15.34
CA ILE A 289 10.94 14.56 -15.45
C ILE A 289 10.48 15.16 -14.12
N LYS A 290 10.56 14.40 -13.02
CA LYS A 290 10.14 14.82 -11.68
C LYS A 290 11.06 14.19 -10.62
N PRO A 291 12.16 14.87 -10.22
CA PRO A 291 13.17 14.27 -9.34
C PRO A 291 12.66 13.89 -7.95
N TRP A 292 11.51 14.41 -7.49
CA TRP A 292 10.86 14.01 -6.24
C TRP A 292 10.02 12.71 -6.33
N VAL A 293 9.75 12.19 -7.53
CA VAL A 293 8.99 10.94 -7.70
C VAL A 293 9.90 9.77 -7.38
N ARG A 294 9.45 8.89 -6.48
CA ARG A 294 10.24 7.71 -6.08
C ARG A 294 10.10 6.60 -7.12
N PHE A 295 11.10 5.74 -7.23
CA PHE A 295 11.03 4.49 -7.98
C PHE A 295 11.29 3.32 -7.04
N GLY A 296 10.35 2.40 -6.91
CA GLY A 296 10.53 1.25 -6.02
C GLY A 296 9.98 -0.05 -6.53
N ILE A 297 10.49 -1.14 -5.94
CA ILE A 297 10.25 -2.51 -6.39
C ILE A 297 9.73 -3.36 -5.23
N SER A 298 8.70 -4.17 -5.47
CA SER A 298 8.23 -5.22 -4.56
C SER A 298 8.60 -6.60 -5.11
N PRO A 299 9.82 -7.10 -4.88
CA PRO A 299 10.26 -8.36 -5.43
C PRO A 299 9.68 -9.55 -4.67
N PHE A 300 9.78 -10.74 -5.27
CA PHE A 300 9.56 -12.00 -4.53
C PHE A 300 10.44 -12.05 -3.26
N GLY A 301 9.95 -12.70 -2.20
CA GLY A 301 10.56 -12.57 -0.88
C GLY A 301 11.95 -13.22 -0.72
N ILE A 302 12.33 -14.15 -1.60
CA ILE A 302 13.67 -14.76 -1.61
C ILE A 302 14.51 -14.14 -2.73
N TYR A 303 15.60 -13.46 -2.40
CA TYR A 303 16.54 -12.94 -3.39
C TYR A 303 17.35 -14.06 -4.05
N ARG A 304 18.08 -14.83 -3.22
CA ARG A 304 18.82 -16.05 -3.55
C ARG A 304 18.87 -16.93 -2.31
N ASN A 305 18.72 -18.23 -2.49
CA ASN A 305 18.99 -19.26 -1.49
C ASN A 305 20.49 -19.35 -1.25
N ALA A 306 20.88 -19.71 -0.04
CA ALA A 306 22.26 -20.06 0.28
C ALA A 306 22.67 -21.32 -0.50
N SER A 307 23.80 -21.24 -1.20
CA SER A 307 24.35 -22.33 -2.00
C SER A 307 25.88 -22.29 -1.96
N ALA A 308 26.54 -23.28 -2.57
CA ALA A 308 28.01 -23.29 -2.66
C ALA A 308 28.56 -22.11 -3.47
N ASP A 309 27.83 -21.65 -4.49
CA ASP A 309 28.18 -20.51 -5.35
C ASP A 309 27.69 -19.15 -4.81
N TYR A 310 26.81 -19.15 -3.81
CA TYR A 310 26.29 -17.94 -3.16
C TYR A 310 26.01 -18.20 -1.66
N PRO A 311 27.07 -18.36 -0.84
CA PRO A 311 26.93 -18.71 0.58
C PRO A 311 26.23 -17.64 1.42
N GLU A 312 26.20 -16.40 0.95
CA GLU A 312 25.51 -15.26 1.57
C GLU A 312 24.02 -15.20 1.28
N GLY A 313 23.46 -16.16 0.53
CA GLY A 313 22.02 -16.28 0.33
C GLY A 313 21.25 -16.52 1.62
N SER A 314 19.93 -16.34 1.57
CA SER A 314 19.07 -16.68 2.70
C SER A 314 19.00 -18.19 2.90
N ALA A 315 18.88 -18.65 4.15
CA ALA A 315 18.71 -20.06 4.48
C ALA A 315 17.30 -20.56 4.10
N THR A 316 17.05 -20.65 2.78
CA THR A 316 15.77 -20.95 2.15
C THR A 316 15.98 -21.92 0.97
N GLN A 317 14.90 -22.49 0.43
CA GLN A 317 14.96 -23.47 -0.68
C GLN A 317 13.86 -23.25 -1.73
N GLY A 318 13.41 -22.01 -1.91
CA GLY A 318 12.30 -21.67 -2.81
C GLY A 318 12.74 -21.04 -4.13
N THR A 319 11.76 -20.57 -4.91
CA THR A 319 11.98 -19.67 -6.05
C THR A 319 12.81 -18.44 -5.64
N GLN A 320 13.61 -17.89 -6.55
CA GLN A 320 14.55 -16.81 -6.27
C GLN A 320 14.38 -15.67 -7.28
N CYS A 321 14.41 -14.42 -6.82
CA CYS A 321 14.38 -13.25 -7.72
C CYS A 321 15.51 -13.30 -8.76
N TYR A 322 16.73 -13.55 -8.30
CA TYR A 322 17.92 -13.41 -9.13
C TYR A 322 18.03 -14.50 -10.21
N ASN A 323 17.71 -15.74 -9.86
CA ASN A 323 17.87 -16.89 -10.74
C ASN A 323 16.63 -17.16 -11.59
N ASP A 324 15.43 -17.11 -11.00
CA ASP A 324 14.21 -17.58 -11.66
C ASP A 324 13.44 -16.46 -12.37
N LEU A 325 13.52 -15.24 -11.82
CA LEU A 325 12.82 -14.06 -12.35
C LEU A 325 13.79 -13.07 -13.02
N TYR A 326 15.10 -13.33 -12.94
CA TYR A 326 16.19 -12.52 -13.47
C TYR A 326 16.16 -11.05 -12.99
N ALA A 327 15.83 -10.87 -11.72
CA ALA A 327 15.73 -9.58 -11.06
C ALA A 327 16.86 -9.41 -10.02
N ASP A 328 17.87 -8.62 -10.36
CA ASP A 328 19.01 -8.31 -9.50
C ASP A 328 18.71 -7.09 -8.61
N ILE A 329 17.81 -7.29 -7.64
CA ILE A 329 17.31 -6.23 -6.76
C ILE A 329 18.44 -5.53 -6.01
N LEU A 330 19.42 -6.29 -5.52
CA LEU A 330 20.52 -5.73 -4.75
C LEU A 330 21.47 -4.90 -5.62
N GLN A 331 21.71 -5.28 -6.88
CA GLN A 331 22.43 -4.40 -7.82
C GLN A 331 21.71 -3.07 -7.99
N TRP A 332 20.39 -3.09 -8.22
CA TRP A 332 19.62 -1.87 -8.46
C TRP A 332 19.62 -0.94 -7.24
N ALA A 333 19.44 -1.51 -6.04
CA ALA A 333 19.49 -0.74 -4.79
C ALA A 333 20.88 -0.15 -4.51
N ARG A 334 21.96 -0.94 -4.71
CA ARG A 334 23.35 -0.50 -4.48
C ARG A 334 23.80 0.58 -5.46
N ASN A 335 23.32 0.51 -6.71
CA ASN A 335 23.58 1.52 -7.72
C ASN A 335 22.70 2.77 -7.58
N GLY A 336 21.77 2.81 -6.61
CA GLY A 336 20.84 3.92 -6.41
C GLY A 336 19.78 4.05 -7.50
N TRP A 337 19.52 3.00 -8.27
CA TRP A 337 18.50 3.03 -9.33
C TRP A 337 17.09 2.93 -8.79
N ILE A 338 16.92 2.38 -7.58
CA ILE A 338 15.64 2.29 -6.89
C ILE A 338 15.78 2.92 -5.50
N ASP A 339 14.72 3.61 -5.07
CA ASP A 339 14.69 4.37 -3.82
C ASP A 339 14.16 3.53 -2.66
N TYR A 340 13.36 2.51 -2.97
CA TYR A 340 12.86 1.57 -1.97
C TYR A 340 12.66 0.15 -2.52
N VAL A 341 12.71 -0.82 -1.62
CA VAL A 341 12.40 -2.24 -1.86
C VAL A 341 11.37 -2.72 -0.84
N ILE A 342 10.41 -3.53 -1.33
CA ILE A 342 9.37 -4.16 -0.51
C ILE A 342 9.35 -5.68 -0.73
N PRO A 343 10.26 -6.48 -0.17
CA PRO A 343 10.25 -7.91 -0.40
C PRO A 343 8.94 -8.53 0.14
N GLN A 344 8.34 -9.40 -0.67
CA GLN A 344 7.08 -10.06 -0.36
C GLN A 344 7.27 -11.21 0.63
N LEU A 345 7.32 -10.90 1.93
CA LEU A 345 7.54 -11.87 3.01
C LEU A 345 6.22 -12.49 3.48
N TYR A 346 5.61 -13.26 2.58
CA TYR A 346 4.24 -13.74 2.72
C TYR A 346 4.11 -15.07 3.47
N TRP A 347 5.21 -15.69 3.85
CA TRP A 347 5.21 -16.90 4.66
C TRP A 347 5.02 -16.59 6.15
N GLU A 348 4.65 -17.62 6.89
CA GLU A 348 4.57 -17.64 8.34
C GLU A 348 5.95 -17.80 8.99
N ILE A 349 6.01 -17.56 10.30
CA ILE A 349 7.24 -17.76 11.08
C ILE A 349 7.44 -19.27 11.27
N GLY A 350 8.62 -19.76 10.89
CA GLY A 350 8.99 -21.17 10.94
C GLY A 350 8.77 -21.93 9.64
N HIS A 351 8.29 -21.28 8.56
CA HIS A 351 8.02 -21.97 7.29
C HIS A 351 9.25 -22.75 6.80
N PRO A 352 9.14 -24.06 6.50
CA PRO A 352 10.30 -24.94 6.31
C PRO A 352 11.19 -24.56 5.12
N VAL A 353 10.63 -23.89 4.11
CA VAL A 353 11.35 -23.52 2.87
C VAL A 353 11.69 -22.03 2.83
N ALA A 354 11.01 -21.20 3.62
CA ALA A 354 10.98 -19.74 3.44
C ALA A 354 10.57 -19.02 4.73
N ASP A 355 11.20 -19.37 5.86
CA ASP A 355 10.87 -18.80 7.17
C ASP A 355 10.93 -17.27 7.15
N TYR A 356 9.86 -16.65 7.63
CA TYR A 356 9.78 -15.20 7.76
C TYR A 356 10.93 -14.61 8.57
N THR A 357 11.28 -15.22 9.71
CA THR A 357 12.32 -14.67 10.61
C THR A 357 13.69 -14.63 9.92
N THR A 358 13.99 -15.69 9.16
CA THR A 358 15.19 -15.77 8.33
C THR A 358 15.20 -14.69 7.26
N LEU A 359 14.10 -14.53 6.52
CA LEU A 359 14.03 -13.58 5.41
C LEU A 359 14.03 -12.12 5.86
N VAL A 360 13.28 -11.76 6.91
CA VAL A 360 13.21 -10.38 7.40
C VAL A 360 14.56 -9.89 7.90
N ARG A 361 15.33 -10.76 8.57
CA ARG A 361 16.71 -10.46 9.01
C ARG A 361 17.65 -10.36 7.82
N TRP A 362 17.56 -11.30 6.88
CA TRP A 362 18.39 -11.28 5.69
C TRP A 362 18.21 -9.98 4.89
N TRP A 363 16.97 -9.56 4.61
CA TRP A 363 16.72 -8.29 3.92
C TRP A 363 17.19 -7.08 4.72
N ASN A 364 16.96 -7.06 6.04
CA ASN A 364 17.47 -6.00 6.91
C ASN A 364 18.99 -5.82 6.80
N ASP A 365 19.74 -6.90 6.61
CA ASP A 365 21.20 -6.87 6.58
C ASP A 365 21.79 -6.59 5.18
N HIS A 366 21.03 -6.82 4.10
CA HIS A 366 21.55 -6.80 2.73
C HIS A 366 21.10 -5.60 1.88
N VAL A 367 20.01 -4.91 2.25
CA VAL A 367 19.60 -3.67 1.55
C VAL A 367 20.51 -2.52 1.98
N PRO A 368 21.11 -1.76 1.03
CA PRO A 368 21.94 -0.62 1.39
C PRO A 368 21.11 0.48 2.06
N ALA A 369 21.69 1.19 3.03
CA ALA A 369 20.99 2.24 3.78
C ALA A 369 20.46 3.40 2.92
N THR A 370 20.98 3.56 1.69
CA THR A 370 20.52 4.53 0.69
C THR A 370 19.21 4.12 0.01
N CYS A 371 18.75 2.88 0.18
CA CYS A 371 17.49 2.37 -0.32
C CYS A 371 16.58 2.02 0.87
N HIS A 372 15.37 2.56 0.91
CA HIS A 372 14.45 2.24 1.99
C HIS A 372 13.98 0.78 1.89
N LEU A 373 13.93 0.09 3.02
CA LEU A 373 13.36 -1.25 3.12
C LEU A 373 12.01 -1.18 3.85
N TYR A 374 10.96 -1.66 3.19
CA TYR A 374 9.65 -1.89 3.81
C TYR A 374 9.32 -3.38 3.70
N ILE A 375 8.52 -3.96 4.58
CA ILE A 375 8.20 -5.40 4.49
C ILE A 375 6.82 -5.62 3.87
N GLY A 376 6.75 -6.45 2.82
CA GLY A 376 5.50 -6.90 2.25
C GLY A 376 4.84 -7.97 3.12
N GLN A 377 3.66 -7.67 3.64
CA GLN A 377 2.90 -8.53 4.56
C GLN A 377 1.63 -9.06 3.89
N SER A 378 1.49 -10.38 3.75
CA SER A 378 0.21 -10.99 3.41
C SER A 378 -0.64 -11.11 4.68
N ILE A 379 -1.78 -10.42 4.74
CA ILE A 379 -2.69 -10.48 5.91
C ILE A 379 -3.22 -11.91 6.09
N GLU A 380 -3.77 -12.49 5.03
CA GLU A 380 -4.36 -13.84 5.07
C GLU A 380 -3.35 -14.90 5.51
N ARG A 381 -2.22 -15.02 4.83
CA ARG A 381 -1.17 -15.99 5.22
C ARG A 381 -0.54 -15.75 6.60
N SER A 382 -0.70 -14.56 7.17
CA SER A 382 -0.24 -14.31 8.55
C SER A 382 -1.23 -14.85 9.60
N LEU A 383 -2.37 -15.38 9.16
CA LEU A 383 -3.35 -16.13 9.96
C LEU A 383 -3.20 -17.65 9.81
N ASP A 384 -2.20 -18.11 9.07
CA ASP A 384 -1.93 -19.54 8.92
C ASP A 384 -1.55 -20.14 10.28
N ASP A 385 -2.08 -21.32 10.60
CA ASP A 385 -1.71 -22.05 11.81
C ASP A 385 -0.24 -22.50 11.73
N PRO A 386 0.58 -22.24 12.76
CA PRO A 386 2.00 -22.61 12.76
C PRO A 386 2.29 -24.10 12.54
N LYS A 387 1.32 -24.98 12.82
CA LYS A 387 1.43 -26.43 12.64
C LYS A 387 0.84 -26.88 11.32
N GLU A 388 -0.31 -26.33 10.94
CA GLU A 388 -1.08 -26.80 9.77
C GLU A 388 -0.76 -26.02 8.49
N HIS A 389 -0.03 -24.90 8.58
CA HIS A 389 0.39 -24.06 7.44
C HIS A 389 -0.79 -23.67 6.52
N ARG A 390 -1.96 -23.38 7.13
CA ARG A 390 -3.20 -22.98 6.44
C ARG A 390 -4.04 -22.05 7.29
N PRO A 391 -4.96 -21.25 6.71
CA PRO A 391 -5.78 -20.32 7.47
C PRO A 391 -6.68 -21.05 8.48
N THR A 392 -6.67 -20.61 9.74
CA THR A 392 -7.56 -21.13 10.78
C THR A 392 -8.62 -20.09 11.16
N PRO A 393 -9.92 -20.37 10.97
CA PRO A 393 -11.01 -19.39 11.18
C PRO A 393 -11.08 -18.80 12.60
N ASP A 394 -10.56 -19.50 13.62
CA ASP A 394 -10.65 -19.11 15.02
C ASP A 394 -9.40 -18.38 15.55
N LEU A 395 -8.34 -18.24 14.74
CA LEU A 395 -7.14 -17.48 15.13
C LEU A 395 -7.40 -15.98 15.01
N THR A 396 -7.43 -15.27 16.14
CA THR A 396 -7.34 -13.81 16.12
C THR A 396 -5.93 -13.38 15.69
N LEU A 397 -5.78 -12.24 15.01
CA LEU A 397 -4.48 -11.66 14.61
C LEU A 397 -3.48 -11.50 15.77
N LYS A 398 -3.98 -11.39 17.01
CA LYS A 398 -3.18 -11.30 18.23
C LYS A 398 -2.51 -12.63 18.62
N HIS A 399 -3.11 -13.75 18.22
CA HIS A 399 -2.62 -15.10 18.48
C HIS A 399 -2.01 -15.76 17.23
N SER A 400 -2.05 -15.08 16.08
CA SER A 400 -1.41 -15.52 14.85
C SER A 400 0.02 -14.99 14.74
N HIS A 401 0.67 -15.27 13.61
CA HIS A 401 2.00 -14.74 13.30
C HIS A 401 1.99 -13.23 13.08
N PHE A 402 0.84 -12.61 12.83
CA PHE A 402 0.75 -11.22 12.35
C PHE A 402 1.43 -10.21 13.29
N SER A 403 1.06 -10.19 14.58
CA SER A 403 1.69 -9.28 15.56
C SER A 403 3.20 -9.53 15.69
N ASN A 404 3.62 -10.80 15.74
CA ASN A 404 5.04 -11.16 15.84
C ASN A 404 5.84 -10.75 14.60
N LYS A 405 5.27 -10.88 13.40
CA LYS A 405 5.89 -10.43 12.15
C LYS A 405 6.11 -8.91 12.15
N LEU A 406 5.11 -8.14 12.60
CA LEU A 406 5.21 -6.68 12.73
C LEU A 406 6.24 -6.27 13.79
N ASN A 407 6.31 -6.99 14.92
CA ASN A 407 7.32 -6.74 15.95
C ASN A 407 8.74 -6.98 15.43
N GLN A 408 8.99 -8.11 14.75
CA GLN A 408 10.30 -8.39 14.16
C GLN A 408 10.69 -7.36 13.08
N ALA A 409 9.72 -6.89 12.28
CA ALA A 409 9.96 -5.81 11.34
C ALA A 409 10.34 -4.50 12.07
N ALA A 410 9.66 -4.15 13.15
CA ALA A 410 9.95 -2.97 13.96
C ALA A 410 11.29 -3.04 14.72
N GLU A 411 11.79 -4.25 15.01
CA GLU A 411 13.12 -4.48 15.60
C GLU A 411 14.27 -4.29 14.59
N GLY A 412 13.97 -4.39 13.29
CA GLY A 412 14.95 -4.23 12.22
C GLY A 412 15.40 -2.79 12.05
N LYS A 413 16.69 -2.52 12.25
CA LYS A 413 17.26 -1.16 12.20
C LYS A 413 17.12 -0.46 10.85
N ASN A 414 17.06 -1.23 9.76
CA ASN A 414 16.96 -0.71 8.40
C ASN A 414 15.52 -0.79 7.85
N ILE A 415 14.61 -1.43 8.58
CA ILE A 415 13.22 -1.59 8.18
C ILE A 415 12.45 -0.32 8.58
N ARG A 416 11.86 0.34 7.59
CA ARG A 416 11.19 1.63 7.75
C ARG A 416 9.67 1.54 7.68
N GLY A 417 9.10 0.35 7.67
CA GLY A 417 7.65 0.16 7.70
C GLY A 417 7.17 -1.10 6.99
N ASN A 418 5.88 -1.15 6.72
CA ASN A 418 5.19 -2.32 6.18
C ASN A 418 4.26 -1.93 5.03
N CYS A 419 4.07 -2.85 4.09
CA CYS A 419 3.06 -2.76 3.04
C CYS A 419 2.17 -4.00 3.07
N PHE A 420 0.85 -3.82 3.09
CA PHE A 420 -0.09 -4.93 3.30
C PHE A 420 -0.75 -5.38 2.00
N TRP A 421 -0.61 -6.68 1.72
CA TRP A 421 -1.36 -7.42 0.72
C TRP A 421 -2.60 -8.05 1.40
N TYR A 422 -3.82 -7.59 1.11
CA TYR A 422 -4.14 -6.45 0.24
C TYR A 422 -5.28 -5.57 0.78
N ALA A 423 -5.42 -4.37 0.20
CA ALA A 423 -6.22 -3.28 0.73
C ALA A 423 -7.68 -3.65 0.99
N TYR A 424 -8.31 -4.46 0.13
CA TYR A 424 -9.72 -4.83 0.32
C TYR A 424 -9.96 -5.57 1.65
N GLN A 425 -8.99 -6.36 2.14
CA GLN A 425 -9.12 -7.02 3.45
C GLN A 425 -9.16 -6.01 4.60
N VAL A 426 -8.43 -4.92 4.48
CA VAL A 426 -8.46 -3.80 5.44
C VAL A 426 -9.76 -3.02 5.34
N VAL A 427 -10.20 -2.71 4.11
CA VAL A 427 -11.40 -1.91 3.84
C VAL A 427 -12.66 -2.63 4.32
N GLU A 428 -12.75 -3.93 4.03
CA GLU A 428 -13.84 -4.82 4.45
C GLU A 428 -13.68 -5.28 5.91
N ASN A 429 -12.58 -4.90 6.57
CA ASN A 429 -12.20 -5.31 7.93
C ASN A 429 -12.26 -6.83 8.14
N GLN A 430 -11.83 -7.58 7.12
CA GLN A 430 -11.70 -9.02 7.21
C GLN A 430 -10.76 -9.36 8.37
N TYR A 431 -11.11 -10.38 9.14
CA TYR A 431 -10.35 -10.83 10.32
C TYR A 431 -10.11 -9.75 11.39
N HIS A 432 -10.92 -8.68 11.40
CA HIS A 432 -10.72 -7.51 12.26
C HIS A 432 -9.35 -6.83 12.11
N VAL A 433 -8.74 -6.91 10.92
CA VAL A 433 -7.39 -6.38 10.69
C VAL A 433 -7.30 -4.87 10.86
N ARG A 434 -8.33 -4.12 10.43
CA ARG A 434 -8.35 -2.67 10.62
C ARG A 434 -8.45 -2.31 12.09
N ASP A 435 -9.29 -3.03 12.84
CA ASP A 435 -9.44 -2.81 14.29
C ASP A 435 -8.13 -3.14 15.02
N PHE A 436 -7.46 -4.22 14.65
CA PHE A 436 -6.17 -4.61 15.20
C PHE A 436 -5.10 -3.54 14.95
N LEU A 437 -4.96 -3.08 13.70
CA LEU A 437 -3.97 -2.05 13.34
C LEU A 437 -4.19 -0.77 14.16
N LEU A 438 -5.43 -0.27 14.23
CA LEU A 438 -5.76 0.94 15.00
C LEU A 438 -5.56 0.77 16.51
N ALA A 439 -5.82 -0.42 17.05
CA ALA A 439 -5.62 -0.72 18.45
C ALA A 439 -4.13 -0.90 18.82
N ASP A 440 -3.29 -1.27 17.86
CA ASP A 440 -1.91 -1.70 18.10
C ASP A 440 -0.90 -0.99 17.18
N ALA A 441 -0.50 -1.59 16.07
CA ALA A 441 0.61 -1.13 15.22
C ALA A 441 0.48 0.32 14.74
N PHE A 442 -0.74 0.79 14.44
CA PHE A 442 -1.02 2.13 13.90
C PHE A 442 -1.67 3.07 14.93
N ARG A 443 -1.60 2.74 16.22
CA ARG A 443 -2.25 3.50 17.30
C ARG A 443 -1.88 4.99 17.32
N GLN A 444 -0.64 5.33 16.96
CA GLN A 444 -0.19 6.71 16.83
C GLN A 444 -0.16 7.12 15.35
N PRO A 445 -0.57 8.36 15.03
CA PRO A 445 -0.41 8.90 13.68
C PRO A 445 1.08 8.99 13.32
N THR A 446 1.38 9.12 12.04
CA THR A 446 2.74 9.33 11.56
C THR A 446 2.74 10.10 10.25
N VAL A 447 3.91 10.52 9.81
CA VAL A 447 4.15 11.08 8.48
C VAL A 447 4.78 10.01 7.57
N ALA A 448 4.73 10.20 6.25
CA ALA A 448 5.47 9.35 5.35
C ALA A 448 6.99 9.46 5.60
N PRO A 449 7.79 8.42 5.27
CA PRO A 449 9.24 8.47 5.41
C PRO A 449 9.87 9.59 4.56
N ALA A 450 10.83 10.32 5.13
CA ALA A 450 11.66 11.25 4.37
C ALA A 450 12.71 10.50 3.54
N PHE A 451 12.79 10.80 2.25
CA PHE A 451 13.79 10.25 1.33
C PHE A 451 14.99 11.20 1.20
N THR A 452 15.75 11.36 2.29
CA THR A 452 16.89 12.29 2.37
C THR A 452 18.03 11.98 1.40
N GLN A 453 18.03 10.78 0.82
CA GLN A 453 18.94 10.37 -0.25
C GLN A 453 18.61 11.00 -1.61
N LEU A 454 17.36 11.40 -1.82
CA LEU A 454 16.94 12.14 -3.03
C LEU A 454 17.24 13.62 -2.87
N ASP A 455 16.88 14.15 -1.71
CA ASP A 455 17.19 15.51 -1.32
C ASP A 455 17.16 15.61 0.20
N ALA A 456 18.21 16.18 0.78
CA ALA A 456 18.37 16.33 2.23
C ALA A 456 17.99 17.74 2.72
N VAL A 457 17.64 18.66 1.83
CA VAL A 457 17.30 20.04 2.18
C VAL A 457 15.82 20.12 2.52
N ALA A 458 15.49 20.39 3.77
CA ALA A 458 14.10 20.60 4.17
C ALA A 458 13.51 21.90 3.58
N PRO A 459 12.18 21.98 3.38
CA PRO A 459 11.54 23.23 2.99
C PRO A 459 11.72 24.31 4.05
N GLU A 460 11.57 25.57 3.66
CA GLU A 460 11.59 26.69 4.59
C GLU A 460 10.51 26.55 5.66
N LYS A 461 10.84 26.99 6.88
CA LYS A 461 9.89 26.96 7.99
C LYS A 461 8.70 27.89 7.73
N VAL A 462 7.55 27.55 8.30
CA VAL A 462 6.37 28.43 8.21
C VAL A 462 6.63 29.81 8.81
N GLN A 463 5.90 30.81 8.31
CA GLN A 463 5.99 32.19 8.76
C GLN A 463 4.68 32.61 9.43
N HIS A 464 4.74 33.69 10.23
CA HIS A 464 3.56 34.34 10.81
C HIS A 464 2.57 33.39 11.52
N LEU A 465 3.08 32.44 12.33
CA LEU A 465 2.23 31.52 13.09
C LEU A 465 1.34 32.30 14.08
N ASN A 466 0.03 32.11 13.97
CA ASN A 466 -1.00 32.82 14.72
C ASN A 466 -2.02 31.84 15.31
N ILE A 467 -2.48 32.15 16.52
CA ILE A 467 -3.49 31.37 17.24
C ILE A 467 -4.55 32.35 17.73
N GLY A 468 -5.81 32.08 17.39
CA GLY A 468 -6.94 32.91 17.77
C GLY A 468 -8.19 32.08 18.08
N MET A 469 -9.05 32.59 18.95
CA MET A 469 -10.33 31.96 19.27
C MET A 469 -11.35 32.27 18.18
N THR A 470 -12.08 31.25 17.71
CA THR A 470 -13.24 31.37 16.83
C THR A 470 -14.47 30.72 17.48
N GLN A 471 -15.64 30.82 16.83
CA GLN A 471 -16.84 30.12 17.29
C GLN A 471 -16.69 28.59 17.23
N GLN A 472 -15.82 28.08 16.34
CA GLN A 472 -15.62 26.65 16.09
C GLN A 472 -14.44 26.06 16.89
N GLY A 473 -13.56 26.90 17.44
CA GLY A 473 -12.45 26.47 18.29
C GLY A 473 -11.23 27.37 18.22
N LEU A 474 -10.06 26.83 18.56
CA LEU A 474 -8.78 27.55 18.42
C LEU A 474 -8.27 27.43 16.98
N ARG A 475 -8.31 28.52 16.22
CA ARG A 475 -7.74 28.58 14.88
C ARG A 475 -6.25 28.82 14.96
N VAL A 476 -5.48 27.86 14.46
CA VAL A 476 -4.04 27.95 14.21
C VAL A 476 -3.85 28.28 12.73
N SER A 477 -3.07 29.29 12.40
CA SER A 477 -2.86 29.75 11.02
C SER A 477 -1.44 30.23 10.80
N TRP A 478 -0.92 30.08 9.59
CA TRP A 478 0.44 30.44 9.23
C TRP A 478 0.51 30.88 7.77
N GLN A 479 1.68 31.34 7.36
CA GLN A 479 2.07 31.57 5.98
C GLN A 479 3.28 30.67 5.66
N TYR A 480 3.66 30.55 4.41
CA TYR A 480 4.83 29.78 4.00
C TYR A 480 5.55 30.51 2.86
N VAL A 481 6.83 30.20 2.68
CA VAL A 481 7.64 30.75 1.60
C VAL A 481 7.28 30.03 0.31
N VAL A 482 6.87 30.79 -0.70
CA VAL A 482 6.68 30.27 -2.06
C VAL A 482 8.04 30.18 -2.72
N THR A 483 8.34 29.02 -3.31
CA THR A 483 9.58 28.76 -4.05
C THR A 483 9.25 28.17 -5.42
N ASP A 484 10.13 28.49 -6.38
CA ASP A 484 10.13 27.90 -7.72
C ASP A 484 10.92 26.58 -7.77
N ASP A 485 11.72 26.29 -6.75
CA ASP A 485 12.35 24.97 -6.58
C ASP A 485 11.28 23.95 -6.16
N PRO A 486 10.95 22.98 -7.02
CA PRO A 486 9.91 22.00 -6.71
C PRO A 486 10.30 21.04 -5.58
N MET A 487 11.59 20.84 -5.31
CA MET A 487 12.08 19.97 -4.23
C MET A 487 11.84 20.63 -2.86
N GLN A 488 11.92 21.96 -2.78
CA GLN A 488 11.75 22.73 -1.54
C GLN A 488 10.33 23.28 -1.34
N ARG A 489 9.42 22.98 -2.27
CA ARG A 489 8.03 23.40 -2.18
C ARG A 489 7.30 22.57 -1.11
N PRO A 490 6.68 23.21 -0.10
CA PRO A 490 5.83 22.49 0.84
C PRO A 490 4.65 21.82 0.13
N ARG A 491 4.50 20.50 0.29
CA ARG A 491 3.33 19.73 -0.11
C ARG A 491 2.22 19.82 0.92
N TYR A 492 2.59 19.73 2.19
CA TYR A 492 1.66 19.84 3.30
C TYR A 492 2.35 20.35 4.56
N PHE A 493 1.58 20.54 5.62
CA PHE A 493 2.03 20.99 6.91
C PHE A 493 1.60 20.02 8.00
N CYS A 494 2.45 19.84 9.00
CA CYS A 494 2.12 19.10 10.22
C CYS A 494 1.82 20.09 11.35
N VAL A 495 0.73 19.86 12.08
CA VAL A 495 0.34 20.64 13.25
C VAL A 495 0.44 19.74 14.48
N TYR A 496 1.27 20.15 15.44
CA TYR A 496 1.46 19.45 16.70
C TYR A 496 0.92 20.27 17.87
N LYS A 497 0.53 19.59 18.95
CA LYS A 497 0.04 20.22 20.19
C LYS A 497 0.66 19.61 21.43
N PHE A 498 1.23 20.49 22.24
CA PHE A 498 1.86 20.18 23.51
C PHE A 498 1.15 20.94 24.64
N ARG A 499 1.08 20.33 25.82
CA ARG A 499 0.60 20.98 27.04
C ARG A 499 1.68 21.91 27.60
N LYS A 500 1.28 22.84 28.46
CA LYS A 500 2.20 23.71 29.19
C LYS A 500 3.26 22.89 29.93
N GLY A 501 4.53 23.15 29.65
CA GLY A 501 5.67 22.53 30.33
C GLY A 501 6.14 21.22 29.69
N GLU A 502 5.40 20.65 28.73
CA GLU A 502 5.90 19.51 27.94
C GLU A 502 7.06 19.96 27.04
N LYS A 503 8.08 19.10 26.90
CA LYS A 503 9.17 19.30 25.96
C LYS A 503 8.61 19.21 24.55
N VAL A 504 8.86 20.23 23.72
CA VAL A 504 8.49 20.19 22.31
C VAL A 504 9.44 19.23 21.59
N ASP A 505 8.89 18.13 21.12
CA ASP A 505 9.58 17.13 20.32
C ASP A 505 8.66 16.68 19.18
N VAL A 506 8.97 17.12 17.96
CA VAL A 506 8.18 16.77 16.78
C VAL A 506 8.47 15.36 16.27
N SER A 507 9.48 14.67 16.82
CA SER A 507 9.73 13.24 16.54
C SER A 507 8.72 12.32 17.25
N ASP A 508 8.10 12.81 18.33
CA ASP A 508 6.98 12.13 18.99
C ASP A 508 5.66 12.45 18.28
N CYS A 509 5.26 11.56 17.37
CA CYS A 509 4.02 11.72 16.63
C CYS A 509 2.76 11.56 17.50
N SER A 510 2.83 11.19 18.79
CA SER A 510 1.65 11.24 19.66
C SER A 510 1.14 12.67 19.88
N HIS A 511 1.97 13.67 19.58
CA HIS A 511 1.60 15.08 19.58
C HIS A 511 1.12 15.60 18.22
N LEU A 512 1.19 14.80 17.13
CA LEU A 512 0.72 15.18 15.81
C LEU A 512 -0.82 15.20 15.80
N LEU A 513 -1.39 16.38 15.62
CA LEU A 513 -2.85 16.55 15.54
C LEU A 513 -3.38 16.36 14.13
N MET A 514 -2.65 16.88 13.14
CA MET A 514 -3.17 17.00 11.78
C MET A 514 -2.03 17.12 10.77
N ARG A 515 -2.25 16.55 9.58
CA ARG A 515 -1.51 16.83 8.35
C ARG A 515 -2.46 17.54 7.39
N THR A 516 -2.06 18.66 6.80
CA THR A 516 -2.97 19.43 5.94
C THR A 516 -2.22 20.22 4.86
N ALA A 517 -2.78 20.29 3.65
CA ALA A 517 -2.32 21.21 2.61
C ALA A 517 -2.79 22.66 2.83
N HIS A 518 -3.71 22.90 3.79
CA HIS A 518 -4.20 24.24 4.10
C HIS A 518 -3.25 24.97 5.06
N THR A 519 -3.25 26.30 5.00
CA THR A 519 -2.44 27.16 5.88
C THR A 519 -3.13 27.51 7.21
N SER A 520 -4.19 26.78 7.55
CA SER A 520 -4.83 26.88 8.85
C SER A 520 -5.55 25.61 9.26
N PHE A 521 -5.64 25.39 10.57
CA PHE A 521 -6.33 24.29 11.22
C PHE A 521 -7.14 24.82 12.41
N THR A 522 -8.33 24.28 12.64
CA THR A 522 -9.16 24.63 13.80
C THR A 522 -9.17 23.46 14.78
N ASP A 523 -8.54 23.65 15.93
CA ASP A 523 -8.59 22.71 17.04
C ASP A 523 -9.89 22.91 17.83
N ALA A 524 -10.83 21.96 17.67
CA ALA A 524 -12.08 21.91 18.40
C ALA A 524 -11.94 21.19 19.77
N ASP A 525 -10.90 20.38 19.97
CA ASP A 525 -10.68 19.57 21.18
C ASP A 525 -9.67 20.23 22.13
N TYR A 526 -10.03 21.40 22.66
CA TYR A 526 -9.21 22.10 23.65
C TYR A 526 -9.97 22.27 24.97
N THR A 527 -9.27 22.03 26.08
CA THR A 527 -9.80 22.38 27.39
C THR A 527 -9.63 23.88 27.66
N ARG A 528 -10.73 24.55 28.06
CA ARG A 528 -10.68 25.92 28.60
C ARG A 528 -9.76 26.00 29.82
N SER A 529 -9.26 27.20 30.12
CA SER A 529 -8.30 27.50 31.20
C SER A 529 -6.92 26.80 31.13
N ARG A 530 -6.67 25.97 30.11
CA ARG A 530 -5.35 25.41 29.84
C ARG A 530 -4.53 26.30 28.90
N GLN A 531 -3.22 26.09 28.95
CA GLN A 531 -2.27 26.68 28.01
C GLN A 531 -1.68 25.55 27.16
N TYR A 532 -1.66 25.77 25.85
CA TYR A 532 -1.09 24.85 24.87
C TYR A 532 0.03 25.54 24.10
N THR A 533 0.96 24.75 23.60
CA THR A 533 1.93 25.16 22.59
C THR A 533 1.60 24.42 21.30
N TYR A 534 1.27 25.18 20.26
CA TYR A 534 1.12 24.62 18.92
C TYR A 534 2.43 24.78 18.19
N VAL A 535 2.78 23.76 17.42
CA VAL A 535 3.98 23.73 16.59
C VAL A 535 3.54 23.39 15.17
N VAL A 536 4.09 24.11 14.19
CA VAL A 536 3.81 23.86 12.78
C VAL A 536 5.12 23.69 12.03
N THR A 537 5.16 22.69 11.17
CA THR A 537 6.26 22.39 10.24
C THR A 537 5.72 22.25 8.82
N SER A 538 6.58 22.53 7.84
CA SER A 538 6.35 22.29 6.42
C SER A 538 6.96 20.96 6.02
N VAL A 539 6.32 20.22 5.11
CA VAL A 539 6.83 18.96 4.55
C VAL A 539 6.85 19.05 3.03
N ASP A 540 7.96 18.71 2.40
CA ASP A 540 8.12 18.73 0.94
C ASP A 540 7.66 17.43 0.26
N ALA A 541 7.91 17.33 -1.06
CA ALA A 541 7.50 16.19 -1.86
C ALA A 541 8.26 14.90 -1.56
N VAL A 542 9.47 14.97 -0.99
CA VAL A 542 10.25 13.79 -0.61
C VAL A 542 10.14 13.45 0.88
N GLY A 543 9.38 14.23 1.64
CA GLY A 543 9.05 13.99 3.04
C GLY A 543 9.98 14.70 4.03
N ASN A 544 10.87 15.60 3.57
CA ASN A 544 11.69 16.37 4.51
C ASN A 544 10.82 17.36 5.26
N GLU A 545 11.04 17.46 6.56
CA GLU A 545 10.27 18.33 7.44
C GLU A 545 11.11 19.53 7.90
N SER A 546 10.56 20.73 7.76
CA SER A 546 11.21 21.98 8.14
C SER A 546 11.51 22.03 9.63
N VAL A 547 12.39 22.96 10.03
CA VAL A 547 12.53 23.32 11.44
C VAL A 547 11.18 23.81 12.02
N PRO A 548 10.85 23.44 13.29
CA PRO A 548 9.55 23.75 13.88
C PRO A 548 9.38 25.21 14.28
N VAL A 549 8.18 25.76 14.03
CA VAL A 549 7.76 27.07 14.54
C VAL A 549 6.70 26.87 15.60
N LYS A 550 6.92 27.42 16.80
CA LYS A 550 6.04 27.22 17.95
C LYS A 550 5.40 28.51 18.45
N LYS A 551 4.16 28.42 18.93
CA LYS A 551 3.47 29.53 19.61
C LYS A 551 2.61 28.98 20.74
N SER A 552 2.76 29.57 21.93
CA SER A 552 1.94 29.22 23.08
C SER A 552 0.71 30.11 23.18
N PHE A 553 -0.43 29.53 23.55
CA PHE A 553 -1.69 30.25 23.73
C PHE A 553 -2.37 29.81 25.03
N LYS A 554 -2.73 30.78 25.88
CA LYS A 554 -3.50 30.54 27.11
C LYS A 554 -4.98 30.75 26.81
N VAL A 555 -5.78 29.70 26.94
CA VAL A 555 -7.22 29.74 26.73
C VAL A 555 -7.87 30.43 27.94
N LYS A 556 -8.17 31.72 27.81
CA LYS A 556 -8.87 32.48 28.86
C LYS A 556 -10.31 32.00 29.00
N ILE A 557 -10.82 31.97 30.23
CA ILE A 557 -12.24 31.86 30.51
C ILE A 557 -12.84 33.22 30.10
N ARG A 558 -13.88 33.21 29.25
CA ARG A 558 -14.73 34.39 29.04
C ARG A 558 -15.80 34.41 30.11
#